data_AF-A0A0W0SY21-F1
#
_entry.id   AF-A0A0W0SY21-F1
#
_cell.length_a   1.000
_cell.length_b   1.000
_cell.length_c   1.000
_cell.angle_alpha   90.00
_cell.angle_beta   90.00
_cell.angle_gamma   90.00
#
_symmetry.space_group_name_H-M   'P 1'
#
loop_
_entity.id
_entity.type
_entity.pdbx_description
1 polymer ?
#
loop_
_entity_poly.entity_id
_entity_poly.type
_entity_poly.pdbx_seq_one_letter_code
_entity_poly.pdbx_strand_id
1 'polypeptide(L)'
;MKNSKHQSVTQFIFNIVKPYKGYLAIFAFVALFWAITNTLQPYILKIIIDKVAGFQGDKVSAFATIQPYIFLYIVLWIILCLDMRLLDWAKLKLFPSLRQDAMSKMFAYLNQHSHPYFQNNFAGSLINKIVDMQGGIVDILTILVL
;
A
#
# COMPACT_ATOMS: atom_id res chain seq x y z
N MET A 1 -7.37 -31.45 25.71
CA MET A 1 -8.16 -31.03 24.52
C MET A 1 -8.42 -29.53 24.61
N LYS A 2 -7.64 -28.70 23.91
CA LYS A 2 -7.67 -27.23 24.05
C LYS A 2 -8.62 -26.63 23.01
N ASN A 3 -9.81 -26.30 23.48
CA ASN A 3 -10.87 -25.46 22.90
C ASN A 3 -10.54 -24.83 21.53
N SER A 4 -11.05 -25.42 20.44
CA SER A 4 -11.01 -24.86 19.09
C SER A 4 -11.95 -23.66 19.01
N LYS A 5 -11.48 -22.49 19.46
CA LYS A 5 -12.12 -21.22 19.08
C LYS A 5 -12.12 -21.17 17.56
N HIS A 6 -13.30 -21.20 16.94
CA HIS A 6 -13.49 -20.83 15.55
C HIS A 6 -12.98 -19.41 15.36
N GLN A 7 -11.70 -19.27 15.02
CA GLN A 7 -11.15 -17.97 14.68
C GLN A 7 -11.76 -17.62 13.33
N SER A 8 -12.58 -16.58 13.33
CA SER A 8 -13.03 -15.97 12.09
C SER A 8 -11.80 -15.64 11.24
N VAL A 9 -11.90 -15.88 9.93
CA VAL A 9 -10.84 -15.58 8.96
C VAL A 9 -10.35 -14.15 9.15
N THR A 10 -11.27 -13.21 9.39
CA THR A 10 -10.98 -11.80 9.68
C THR A 10 -10.12 -11.62 10.92
N GLN A 11 -10.35 -12.40 11.98
CA GLN A 11 -9.58 -12.31 13.23
C GLN A 11 -8.17 -12.89 13.06
N PHE A 12 -8.01 -13.93 12.24
CA PHE A 12 -6.69 -14.46 11.87
C PHE A 12 -5.89 -13.45 11.04
N ILE A 13 -6.51 -12.86 10.01
CA ILE A 13 -5.91 -11.80 9.19
C ILE A 13 -5.51 -10.63 10.09
N PHE A 14 -6.43 -10.15 10.93
CA PHE A 14 -6.16 -9.05 11.85
C PHE A 14 -4.99 -9.36 12.79
N ASN A 15 -4.87 -10.60 13.30
CA ASN A 15 -3.77 -11.00 14.17
C ASN A 15 -2.42 -11.10 13.45
N ILE A 16 -2.41 -11.34 12.13
CA ILE A 16 -1.20 -11.30 11.30
C ILE A 16 -0.81 -9.85 10.96
N VAL A 17 -1.79 -8.99 10.71
CA VAL A 17 -1.56 -7.59 10.30
C VAL A 17 -1.25 -6.66 11.49
N LYS A 18 -1.79 -6.94 12.69
CA LYS A 18 -1.59 -6.14 13.91
C LYS A 18 -0.14 -5.74 14.25
N PRO A 19 0.90 -6.58 14.08
CA PRO A 19 2.29 -6.15 14.31
C PRO A 19 2.79 -5.09 13.31
N TYR A 20 2.16 -4.96 12.14
CA TYR A 20 2.60 -4.08 11.06
C TYR A 20 1.93 -2.70 11.05
N LYS A 21 1.40 -2.23 12.19
CA LYS A 21 0.74 -0.91 12.33
C LYS A 21 1.58 0.27 11.83
N GLY A 22 2.90 0.21 11.97
CA GLY A 22 3.79 1.25 11.47
C GLY A 22 3.73 1.41 9.95
N TYR A 23 3.70 0.28 9.22
CA TYR A 23 3.57 0.32 7.76
C TYR A 23 2.17 0.77 7.32
N LEU A 24 1.13 0.39 8.05
CA LEU A 24 -0.22 0.91 7.81
C LEU A 24 -0.32 2.43 8.01
N ALA A 25 0.37 2.98 9.01
CA ALA A 25 0.44 4.41 9.22
C ALA A 25 1.17 5.12 8.05
N ILE A 26 2.26 4.52 7.53
CA ILE A 26 2.96 5.02 6.34
C ILE A 26 2.01 5.03 5.14
N PHE A 27 1.25 3.96 4.92
CA PHE A 27 0.27 3.90 3.83
C PHE A 27 -0.80 4.99 3.95
N ALA A 28 -1.35 5.20 5.15
CA ALA A 28 -2.31 6.27 5.39
C ALA A 28 -1.70 7.66 5.12
N PHE A 29 -0.46 7.87 5.56
CA PHE A 29 0.24 9.13 5.33
C PHE A 29 0.48 9.40 3.83
N VAL A 30 0.97 8.39 3.10
CA VAL A 30 1.19 8.49 1.65
C VAL A 30 -0.14 8.71 0.91
N ALA A 31 -1.21 8.02 1.29
CA ALA A 31 -2.52 8.20 0.67
C ALA A 31 -3.05 9.64 0.84
N LEU A 32 -2.91 10.23 2.04
CA LEU A 32 -3.27 11.62 2.28
C LEU A 32 -2.42 12.59 1.46
N PHE A 33 -1.11 12.36 1.43
CA PHE A 33 -0.21 13.21 0.67
C PHE A 33 -0.46 13.12 -0.85
N TRP A 34 -0.77 11.92 -1.33
CA TRP A 34 -1.17 11.68 -2.70
C TRP A 34 -2.46 12.41 -3.06
N ALA A 35 -3.49 12.34 -2.21
CA ALA A 35 -4.74 13.06 -2.44
C ALA A 35 -4.55 14.59 -2.50
N ILE A 36 -3.71 15.14 -1.61
CA ILE A 36 -3.37 16.57 -1.61
C ILE A 36 -2.63 16.93 -2.91
N THR A 37 -1.56 16.21 -3.25
CA THR A 37 -0.75 16.52 -4.45
C THR A 37 -1.55 16.37 -5.74
N ASN A 38 -2.39 15.34 -5.84
CA ASN A 38 -3.27 15.13 -7.00
C ASN A 38 -4.27 16.28 -7.18
N THR A 39 -4.72 16.89 -6.08
CA THR A 39 -5.62 18.06 -6.11
C THR A 39 -4.88 19.37 -6.40
N LEU A 40 -3.69 19.55 -5.82
CA LEU A 40 -2.89 20.79 -5.98
C LEU A 40 -2.30 20.94 -7.38
N GLN A 41 -1.96 19.84 -8.04
CA GLN A 41 -1.32 19.85 -9.36
C GLN A 41 -2.15 20.57 -10.45
N PRO A 42 -3.44 20.25 -10.68
CA PRO A 42 -4.27 20.98 -11.65
C PRO A 42 -4.55 22.42 -11.21
N TYR A 43 -4.61 22.69 -9.90
CA TYR A 43 -4.80 24.05 -9.37
C TYR A 43 -3.62 24.96 -9.71
N ILE A 44 -2.39 24.47 -9.55
CA ILE A 44 -1.18 25.24 -9.88
C ILE A 44 -1.04 25.40 -11.39
N LEU A 45 -1.38 24.37 -12.17
CA LEU A 45 -1.43 24.49 -13.62
C LEU A 45 -2.41 25.58 -14.05
N LYS A 46 -3.59 25.67 -13.42
CA LYS A 46 -4.54 26.76 -13.66
C LYS A 46 -3.95 28.13 -13.36
N ILE A 47 -3.27 28.31 -12.22
CA ILE A 47 -2.63 29.59 -11.88
C ILE A 47 -1.59 29.98 -12.93
N ILE A 48 -0.79 29.02 -13.40
CA ILE A 48 0.19 29.26 -14.47
C ILE A 48 -0.52 29.76 -15.74
N ILE A 49 -1.60 29.09 -16.16
CA ILE A 49 -2.38 29.48 -17.35
C ILE A 49 -2.99 30.88 -17.18
N ASP A 50 -3.62 31.17 -16.04
CA ASP A 50 -4.26 32.45 -15.76
C ASP A 50 -3.22 33.60 -15.78
N LYS A 51 -2.02 33.36 -15.23
CA LYS A 51 -0.92 34.33 -15.24
C LYS A 51 -0.34 34.54 -16.65
N VAL A 52 -0.29 33.50 -17.48
CA VAL A 52 0.15 33.61 -18.88
C VAL A 52 -0.89 34.35 -19.73
N ALA A 53 -2.17 34.00 -19.60
CA ALA A 53 -3.26 34.56 -20.40
C ALA A 53 -3.58 36.03 -20.05
N GLY A 54 -3.39 36.44 -18.80
CA GLY A 54 -3.63 37.81 -18.35
C GLY A 54 -2.45 38.78 -18.59
N PHE A 55 -1.32 38.32 -19.14
CA PHE A 55 -0.14 39.15 -19.32
C PHE A 55 -0.23 39.95 -20.64
N GLN A 56 -0.33 41.28 -20.54
CA GLN A 56 -0.36 42.20 -21.70
C GLN A 56 0.94 43.03 -21.84
N GLY A 57 2.04 42.62 -21.19
CA GLY A 57 3.32 43.35 -21.14
C GLY A 57 4.51 42.63 -21.80
N ASP A 58 5.72 43.12 -21.50
CA ASP A 58 6.98 42.63 -22.08
C ASP A 58 7.30 41.18 -21.66
N LYS A 59 7.71 40.32 -22.61
CA LYS A 59 7.82 38.86 -22.41
C LYS A 59 8.81 38.46 -21.31
N VAL A 60 9.80 39.32 -21.04
CA VAL A 60 10.86 39.08 -20.06
C VAL A 60 10.36 39.21 -18.62
N SER A 61 9.46 40.16 -18.33
CA SER A 61 8.88 40.34 -16.99
C SER A 61 7.76 39.33 -16.70
N ALA A 62 7.09 38.84 -17.74
CA ALA A 62 6.14 37.72 -17.65
C ALA A 62 6.83 36.45 -17.15
N PHE A 63 7.99 36.12 -17.72
CA PHE A 63 8.73 34.91 -17.37
C PHE A 63 9.19 34.92 -15.91
N ALA A 64 9.69 36.06 -15.42
CA ALA A 64 10.09 36.23 -14.02
C ALA A 64 8.92 36.04 -13.03
N THR A 65 7.71 36.42 -13.42
CA THR A 65 6.49 36.27 -12.59
C THR A 65 5.97 34.83 -12.55
N ILE A 66 6.16 34.07 -13.64
CA ILE A 66 5.65 32.70 -13.77
C ILE A 66 6.67 31.66 -13.25
N GLN A 67 7.96 31.96 -13.31
CA GLN A 67 9.06 31.11 -12.84
C GLN A 67 8.82 30.45 -11.46
N PRO A 68 8.38 31.15 -10.39
CA PRO A 68 8.14 30.50 -9.10
C PRO A 68 7.03 29.45 -9.15
N TYR A 69 5.99 29.64 -9.98
CA TYR A 69 4.90 28.69 -10.11
C TYR A 69 5.32 27.44 -10.89
N ILE A 70 6.15 27.60 -11.92
CA ILE A 70 6.75 26.46 -12.65
C ILE A 70 7.64 25.66 -11.72
N PHE A 71 8.49 26.34 -10.93
CA PHE A 71 9.35 25.68 -9.96
C PHE A 71 8.54 24.91 -8.92
N LEU A 72 7.48 25.52 -8.38
CA LEU A 72 6.55 24.87 -7.45
C LEU A 72 5.90 23.62 -8.06
N TYR A 73 5.48 23.69 -9.33
CA TYR A 73 4.92 22.56 -10.05
C TYR A 73 5.91 21.39 -10.19
N ILE A 74 7.18 21.69 -10.54
CA ILE A 74 8.24 20.69 -10.63
C ILE A 74 8.52 20.06 -9.25
N VAL A 75 8.60 20.88 -8.20
CA VAL A 75 8.81 20.40 -6.83
C VAL A 75 7.67 19.47 -6.40
N LEU A 76 6.42 19.82 -6.66
CA LEU A 76 5.28 18.95 -6.36
C LEU A 76 5.34 17.61 -7.11
N TRP A 77 5.80 17.63 -8.36
CA TRP A 77 6.00 16.40 -9.13
C TRP A 77 7.10 15.52 -8.50
N ILE A 78 8.22 16.11 -8.07
CA ILE A 78 9.29 15.39 -7.38
C ILE A 78 8.77 14.79 -6.07
N ILE A 79 7.98 15.54 -5.30
CA ILE A 79 7.41 15.03 -4.05
C ILE A 79 6.47 13.85 -4.33
N LEU A 80 5.61 13.96 -5.34
CA LEU A 80 4.76 12.85 -5.78
C LEU A 80 5.58 11.59 -6.13
N CYS A 81 6.71 11.75 -6.82
CA CYS A 81 7.61 10.63 -7.10
C CYS A 81 8.22 10.03 -5.82
N LEU A 82 8.58 10.86 -4.84
CA LEU A 82 9.09 10.41 -3.55
C LEU A 82 8.04 9.65 -2.75
N ASP A 83 6.79 10.11 -2.72
CA ASP A 83 5.66 9.43 -2.08
C ASP A 83 5.43 8.04 -2.67
N MET A 84 5.38 7.95 -4.00
CA MET A 84 5.25 6.66 -4.69
C MET A 84 6.42 5.73 -4.35
N ARG A 85 7.64 6.27 -4.29
CA ARG A 85 8.83 5.48 -3.91
C ARG A 85 8.77 4.99 -2.47
N LEU A 86 8.24 5.80 -1.56
CA LEU A 86 8.05 5.43 -0.16
C LEU A 86 6.99 4.33 -0.01
N LEU A 87 5.89 4.43 -0.77
CA LEU A 87 4.84 3.42 -0.82
C LEU A 87 5.38 2.06 -1.30
N ASP A 88 6.11 2.07 -2.41
CA ASP A 88 6.70 0.86 -2.98
C ASP A 88 7.71 0.23 -2.03
N TRP A 89 8.55 1.04 -1.38
CA TRP A 89 9.49 0.56 -0.37
C TRP A 89 8.78 -0.09 0.82
N ALA A 90 7.70 0.52 1.31
CA ALA A 90 6.88 -0.03 2.38
C ALA A 90 6.21 -1.36 1.96
N LYS A 91 5.66 -1.44 0.74
CA LYS A 91 5.07 -2.67 0.18
C LYS A 91 6.11 -3.80 0.04
N LEU A 92 7.29 -3.49 -0.49
CA LEU A 92 8.39 -4.44 -0.66
C LEU A 92 8.87 -5.03 0.66
N LYS A 93 8.79 -4.28 1.76
CA LYS A 93 9.17 -4.77 3.08
C LYS A 93 8.03 -5.51 3.78
N LEU A 94 6.80 -5.01 3.65
CA LEU A 94 5.63 -5.54 4.34
C LEU A 94 5.13 -6.87 3.75
N PHE A 95 5.00 -6.95 2.43
CA PHE A 95 4.36 -8.10 1.78
C PHE A 95 5.13 -9.41 1.96
N PRO A 96 6.47 -9.46 1.82
CA PRO A 96 7.22 -10.70 2.07
C PRO A 96 7.11 -11.17 3.52
N SER A 97 7.18 -10.25 4.49
CA SER A 97 7.08 -10.60 5.91
C SER A 97 5.70 -11.12 6.28
N LEU A 98 4.62 -10.50 5.77
CA LEU A 98 3.26 -11.01 5.93
C LEU A 98 3.10 -12.41 5.33
N ARG A 99 3.67 -12.65 4.16
CA ARG A 99 3.62 -13.95 3.51
C ARG A 99 4.29 -15.03 4.36
N GLN A 100 5.49 -14.75 4.83
CA GLN A 100 6.26 -15.67 5.68
C GLN A 100 5.54 -15.97 7.00
N ASP A 101 4.96 -14.95 7.64
CA ASP A 101 4.23 -15.13 8.91
C ASP A 101 2.95 -15.95 8.73
N ALA A 102 2.20 -15.69 7.66
CA ALA A 102 0.99 -16.44 7.33
C ALA A 102 1.31 -17.91 7.05
N MET A 103 2.31 -18.17 6.19
CA MET A 103 2.78 -19.50 5.86
C MET A 103 3.23 -20.24 7.12
N SER A 104 4.08 -19.62 7.93
CA SER A 104 4.63 -20.24 9.15
C SER A 104 3.54 -20.60 10.16
N LYS A 105 2.55 -19.72 10.37
CA LYS A 105 1.41 -19.99 11.26
C LYS A 105 0.54 -21.14 10.74
N MET A 106 0.28 -21.19 9.45
CA MET A 106 -0.53 -22.26 8.88
C MET A 106 0.19 -23.61 8.87
N PHE A 107 1.51 -23.64 8.60
CA PHE A 107 2.30 -24.87 8.73
C PHE A 107 2.35 -25.36 10.17
N ALA A 108 2.55 -24.47 11.15
CA ALA A 108 2.53 -24.83 12.56
C ALA A 108 1.16 -25.38 13.01
N TYR A 109 0.07 -24.86 12.45
CA TYR A 109 -1.28 -25.39 12.66
C TYR A 109 -1.48 -26.75 11.99
N LEU A 110 -1.02 -26.90 10.75
CA LEU A 110 -1.10 -28.15 9.99
C LEU A 110 -0.40 -29.31 10.72
N ASN A 111 0.80 -29.06 11.26
CA ASN A 111 1.60 -30.05 11.99
C ASN A 111 0.95 -30.54 13.30
N GLN A 112 -0.10 -29.88 13.79
CA GLN A 112 -0.84 -30.33 14.98
C GLN A 112 -1.98 -31.30 14.64
N HIS A 113 -2.23 -31.58 13.36
CA HIS A 113 -3.25 -32.53 12.94
C HIS A 113 -2.77 -33.99 13.00
N SER A 114 -3.70 -34.89 13.27
CA SER A 114 -3.44 -36.33 13.41
C SER A 114 -3.11 -37.01 12.07
N HIS A 115 -2.36 -38.13 12.07
CA HIS A 115 -2.08 -38.92 10.87
C HIS A 115 -3.30 -39.26 9.98
N PRO A 116 -4.48 -39.62 10.51
CA PRO A 116 -5.67 -39.86 9.68
C PRO A 116 -6.13 -38.62 8.89
N TYR A 117 -5.87 -37.41 9.39
CA TYR A 117 -6.19 -36.18 8.68
C TYR A 117 -5.36 -36.06 7.39
N PHE A 118 -4.08 -36.40 7.45
CA PHE A 118 -3.17 -36.41 6.31
C PHE A 118 -3.41 -37.56 5.32
N GLN A 119 -3.95 -38.69 5.80
CA GLN A 119 -4.37 -39.78 4.91
C GLN A 119 -5.62 -39.42 4.11
N ASN A 120 -6.54 -38.65 4.71
CA ASN A 120 -7.80 -38.24 4.08
C ASN A 120 -7.70 -36.93 3.28
N ASN A 121 -6.65 -36.13 3.48
CA ASN A 121 -6.44 -34.87 2.74
C ASN A 121 -5.10 -34.92 2.01
N PHE A 122 -5.14 -34.88 0.68
CA PHE A 122 -3.92 -34.83 -0.14
C PHE A 122 -3.04 -33.63 0.24
N ALA A 123 -1.74 -33.88 0.41
CA ALA A 123 -0.74 -32.86 0.73
C ALA A 123 -0.79 -31.66 -0.24
N GLY A 124 -1.03 -31.91 -1.54
CA GLY A 124 -1.18 -30.85 -2.53
C GLY A 124 -2.37 -29.92 -2.25
N SER A 125 -3.51 -30.45 -1.82
CA SER A 125 -4.67 -29.62 -1.45
C SER A 125 -4.41 -28.78 -0.21
N LEU A 126 -3.70 -29.35 0.77
CA LEU A 126 -3.30 -28.65 2.00
C LEU A 126 -2.31 -27.50 1.70
N ILE A 127 -1.31 -27.75 0.85
CA ILE A 127 -0.35 -26.72 0.43
C ILE A 127 -1.06 -25.61 -0.35
N ASN A 128 -1.96 -25.95 -1.28
CA ASN A 128 -2.73 -24.95 -2.02
C ASN A 128 -3.52 -24.03 -1.08
N LYS A 129 -4.19 -24.58 -0.05
CA LYS A 129 -4.90 -23.75 0.95
C LYS A 129 -3.97 -22.79 1.71
N ILE A 130 -2.74 -23.19 1.98
CA ILE A 130 -1.73 -22.33 2.64
C ILE A 130 -1.32 -21.20 1.69
N VAL A 131 -1.04 -21.52 0.43
CA VAL A 131 -0.65 -20.55 -0.59
C VAL A 131 -1.79 -19.56 -0.87
N ASP A 132 -3.02 -20.05 -1.00
CA ASP A 132 -4.22 -19.23 -1.20
C ASP A 132 -4.42 -18.25 -0.04
N MET A 133 -4.26 -18.71 1.21
CA MET A 133 -4.41 -17.87 2.38
C MET A 133 -3.30 -16.81 2.48
N GLN A 134 -2.06 -17.21 2.19
CA GLN A 134 -0.92 -16.30 2.13
C GLN A 134 -1.13 -15.20 1.07
N GLY A 135 -1.57 -15.58 -0.13
CA GLY A 135 -1.87 -14.66 -1.23
C GLY A 135 -3.02 -13.73 -0.87
N GLY A 136 -4.13 -14.30 -0.40
CA GLY A 136 -5.33 -13.55 -0.05
C GLY A 136 -5.11 -12.47 1.02
N ILE A 137 -4.24 -12.70 2.02
CA ILE A 137 -3.88 -11.66 3.00
C ILE A 137 -3.23 -10.45 2.32
N VAL A 138 -2.30 -10.70 1.39
CA VAL A 138 -1.62 -9.64 0.65
C VAL A 138 -2.56 -8.95 -0.31
N ASP A 139 -3.44 -9.70 -0.98
CA ASP A 139 -4.40 -9.14 -1.93
C ASP A 139 -5.42 -8.24 -1.23
N ILE A 140 -5.97 -8.67 -0.09
CA ILE A 140 -6.88 -7.85 0.73
C ILE A 140 -6.19 -6.56 1.17
N LEU A 141 -4.94 -6.64 1.64
CA LEU A 141 -4.20 -5.44 2.03
C LEU A 141 -3.87 -4.54 0.84
N THR A 142 -3.61 -5.13 -0.32
CA THR A 142 -3.36 -4.37 -1.54
C THR A 142 -4.60 -3.58 -1.94
N ILE A 143 -5.78 -4.20 -1.94
CA ILE A 143 -7.06 -3.54 -2.23
C ILE A 143 -7.37 -2.43 -1.23
N LEU A 144 -6.99 -2.59 0.05
CA LEU A 144 -7.24 -1.58 1.08
C LEU A 144 -6.30 -0.36 0.94
N VAL A 145 -5.12 -0.55 0.36
CA VAL A 145 -4.06 0.47 0.26
C VAL A 145 -4.04 1.18 -1.11
N LEU A 146 -4.73 0.63 -2.11
CA LEU A 146 -4.77 1.10 -3.50
C LEU A 146 -6.11 1.79 -3.78
#